data_AF-A0A2X2T333-F1
#
_entry.id   AF-A0A2X2T333-F1
#
_cell.length_a   1.000
_cell.length_b   1.000
_cell.length_c   1.000
_cell.angle_alpha   90.00
_cell.angle_beta   90.00
_cell.angle_gamma   90.00
#
_symmetry.space_group_name_H-M   'P 1'
#
loop_
_entity.id
_entity.type
_entity.pdbx_description
1 polymer ?
#
loop_
_entity_poly.entity_id
_entity_poly.type
_entity_poly.pdbx_seq_one_letter_code
_entity_poly.pdbx_strand_id
1 'polypeptide(L)' 'MRHEALDHTLFHGPPGLGKTTLAHILANELGVGIKITSGPVLDKPGDLAGLLTNLQERDVLLSTRYTA' A
#
# COMPACT_ATOMS: atom_id res chain seq x y z
N MET A 1 12.17 -1.84 17.61
CA MET A 1 11.42 -2.68 18.57
C MET A 1 10.40 -3.52 17.79
N ARG A 2 9.86 -4.65 18.27
CA ARG A 2 9.02 -5.59 17.46
C ARG A 2 7.58 -5.10 17.12
N HIS A 3 7.30 -3.80 17.26
CA HIS A 3 5.94 -3.25 17.14
C HIS A 3 5.87 -1.90 16.41
N GLU A 4 6.95 -1.44 15.78
CA GLU A 4 6.93 -0.21 15.00
C GLU A 4 6.30 -0.47 13.62
N ALA A 5 5.54 0.51 13.11
CA ALA A 5 5.09 0.49 11.72
C ALA A 5 6.33 0.50 10.81
N LEU A 6 6.26 -0.22 9.68
CA LEU A 6 7.34 -0.16 8.71
C LEU A 6 7.39 1.25 8.11
N ASP A 7 8.58 1.84 7.99
CA ASP A 7 8.75 3.10 7.28
C ASP A 7 8.21 3.02 5.85
N HIS A 8 7.73 4.14 5.33
CA HIS A 8 7.17 4.20 3.98
C HIS A 8 8.18 3.69 2.94
N THR A 9 7.82 2.59 2.28
CA THR A 9 8.69 1.88 1.32
C THR A 9 8.19 2.09 -0.11
N LEU A 10 9.09 2.48 -1.01
CA LEU A 10 8.79 2.68 -2.43
C LEU A 10 9.32 1.50 -3.27
N PHE A 11 8.41 0.73 -3.87
CA PHE A 11 8.76 -0.27 -4.87
C PHE A 11 8.73 0.34 -6.28
N HIS A 12 9.88 0.43 -6.94
CA HIS A 12 10.01 0.93 -8.31
C HIS A 12 10.55 -0.15 -9.27
N GLY A 13 10.07 -0.17 -10.51
CA GLY A 13 10.58 -1.03 -11.59
C GLY A 13 9.53 -1.37 -12.65
N PRO A 14 9.92 -1.97 -13.79
CA PRO A 14 9.02 -2.45 -14.85
C PRO A 14 7.83 -3.31 -14.35
N PRO A 15 6.69 -3.36 -15.06
CA PRO A 15 5.59 -4.28 -14.73
C PRO A 15 6.07 -5.74 -14.72
N GLY A 16 5.46 -6.59 -13.87
CA GLY A 16 5.80 -8.02 -13.78
C GLY A 16 6.93 -8.39 -12.82
N LEU A 17 7.65 -7.43 -12.22
CA LEU A 17 8.74 -7.70 -11.26
C LEU A 17 8.27 -8.07 -9.83
N GLY A 18 7.03 -8.50 -9.65
CA GLY A 18 6.55 -8.98 -8.35
C GLY A 18 6.38 -7.91 -7.26
N LYS A 19 6.33 -6.60 -7.59
CA LYS A 19 6.12 -5.52 -6.59
C LYS A 19 4.87 -5.72 -5.75
N THR A 20 3.76 -6.09 -6.38
CA THR A 20 2.50 -6.40 -5.70
C THR A 20 2.67 -7.62 -4.79
N THR A 21 3.35 -8.66 -5.28
CA THR A 21 3.66 -9.86 -4.51
C THR A 21 4.50 -9.56 -3.27
N LEU A 22 5.53 -8.72 -3.41
CA LEU A 22 6.39 -8.30 -2.29
C LEU A 22 5.60 -7.51 -1.23
N ALA A 23 4.68 -6.64 -1.64
CA ALA A 23 3.83 -5.93 -0.70
C ALA A 23 2.92 -6.88 0.10
N HIS A 24 2.36 -7.90 -0.54
CA HIS A 24 1.58 -8.95 0.16
C HIS A 24 2.44 -9.75 1.13
N ILE A 25 3.65 -10.15 0.72
CA ILE A 25 4.59 -10.87 1.59
C ILE A 25 4.93 -10.01 2.81
N LEU A 26 5.25 -8.73 2.60
CA LEU A 26 5.56 -7.78 3.66
C LEU A 26 4.41 -7.65 4.67
N ALA A 27 3.18 -7.42 4.20
CA ALA A 27 2.02 -7.31 5.07
C ALA A 27 1.76 -8.59 5.88
N ASN A 28 1.95 -9.76 5.26
CA ASN A 28 1.83 -11.06 5.92
C ASN A 28 2.91 -11.26 7.00
N GLU A 29 4.17 -10.96 6.70
CA GLU A 29 5.28 -11.03 7.68
C GLU A 29 5.10 -10.06 8.86
N LEU A 30 4.47 -8.91 8.63
CA LEU A 30 4.15 -7.93 9.68
C LEU A 30 2.88 -8.28 10.47
N GLY A 31 2.06 -9.23 9.98
CA GLY A 31 0.78 -9.61 10.57
C GLY A 31 -0.29 -8.52 10.50
N VAL A 32 -0.27 -7.70 9.45
CA VAL A 32 -1.15 -6.52 9.28
C VAL A 32 -1.99 -6.61 8.01
N GLY A 33 -3.04 -5.79 7.92
CA GLY A 33 -3.86 -5.69 6.71
C GLY A 33 -3.09 -5.03 5.56
N ILE A 34 -3.53 -5.32 4.34
CA ILE A 34 -3.05 -4.63 3.13
C ILE A 34 -4.23 -4.00 2.39
N LYS A 35 -4.10 -2.72 2.06
CA LYS A 35 -5.02 -1.99 1.19
C LYS A 35 -4.32 -1.64 -0.11
N ILE A 36 -4.92 -2.05 -1.22
CA ILE A 36 -4.39 -1.76 -2.55
C ILE A 36 -5.22 -0.65 -3.16
N THR A 37 -4.56 0.36 -3.69
CA THR A 37 -5.16 1.48 -4.41
C THR A 37 -4.42 1.73 -5.72
N SER A 38 -5.01 2.52 -6.60
CA SER A 38 -4.42 2.93 -7.87
C SER A 38 -4.41 4.46 -8.00
N GLY A 39 -3.56 4.98 -8.89
CA GLY A 39 -3.40 6.43 -9.13
C GLY A 39 -4.71 7.24 -9.16
N PRO A 40 -5.74 6.83 -9.92
CA PRO A 40 -6.99 7.59 -10.03
C PRO A 40 -7.76 7.80 -8.71
N VAL A 41 -7.59 6.91 -7.73
CA VAL A 41 -8.22 7.02 -6.40
C VAL A 41 -7.48 8.05 -5.54
N LEU A 42 -6.18 8.25 -5.78
CA LEU A 42 -5.38 9.26 -5.08
C LEU A 42 -5.62 10.67 -5.62
N ASP A 43 -6.10 10.81 -6.86
CA ASP A 43 -6.37 12.10 -7.50
C ASP A 43 -7.62 12.80 -6.95
N LYS A 44 -8.50 12.06 -6.26
CA LYS A 44 -9.72 12.60 -5.63
C LYS A 44 -9.52 12.74 -4.12
N PRO A 45 -9.45 13.97 -3.58
CA PRO A 45 -9.19 14.19 -2.15
C PRO A 45 -10.19 13.50 -1.21
N GLY A 46 -11.47 13.41 -1.60
CA GLY A 46 -12.51 12.73 -0.82
C GLY A 46 -12.30 11.21 -0.73
N ASP A 47 -11.89 10.58 -1.84
CA ASP A 47 -11.63 9.15 -1.90
C ASP A 47 -10.36 8.80 -1.11
N LEU A 48 -9.33 9.65 -1.19
CA LEU A 48 -8.13 9.52 -0.36
C LEU A 48 -8.46 9.68 1.13
N ALA A 49 -9.22 10.70 1.53
CA ALA A 49 -9.61 10.91 2.92
C ALA A 49 -10.42 9.72 3.47
N GLY A 50 -11.34 9.18 2.67
CA GLY A 50 -12.11 7.97 3.00
C GLY A 50 -11.25 6.72 3.13
N LEU A 51 -10.22 6.58 2.28
CA LEU A 51 -9.27 5.49 2.36
C LEU A 51 -8.42 5.58 3.64
N LEU A 52 -7.93 6.78 3.96
CA LEU A 52 -7.10 7.05 5.14
C LEU A 52 -7.86 6.84 6.45
N THR A 53 -9.13 7.25 6.51
CA THR A 53 -9.98 7.05 7.71
C THR A 53 -10.31 5.58 7.97
N ASN A 54 -10.28 4.74 6.94
CA ASN A 54 -10.54 3.31 7.10
C ASN A 54 -9.27 2.47 7.35
N LEU A 55 -8.06 3.05 7.28
CA LEU A 55 -6.82 2.32 7.53
C LEU A 55 -6.71 1.99 9.03
N GLN A 56 -6.43 0.72 9.33
CA GLN A 56 -6.15 0.29 10.70
C GLN A 56 -4.70 0.58 11.05
N GLU A 57 -4.39 0.54 12.35
CA GLU A 57 -3.03 0.74 12.83
C GLU A 57 -2.07 -0.28 12.17
N ARG A 58 -0.98 0.22 11.58
CA ARG A 58 0.06 -0.55 10.88
C ARG A 58 -0.36 -1.22 9.56
N ASP A 59 -1.55 -0.94 9.02
CA ASP A 59 -1.93 -1.43 7.69
C ASP A 59 -0.96 -0.94 6.60
N VAL A 60 -0.67 -1.81 5.64
CA VAL A 60 0.15 -1.50 4.46
C VAL A 60 -0.75 -0.90 3.37
N LEU A 61 -0.51 0.35 2.99
CA LEU A 61 -1.12 0.96 1.81
C LEU A 61 -0.20 0.83 0.60
N LEU A 62 -0.65 0.08 -0.41
CA LEU A 62 0.05 -0.05 -1.69
C LEU A 62 -0.64 0.78 -2.78
N SER A 63 0.09 1.71 -3.40
CA SER A 63 -0.37 2.43 -4.60
C SER A 63 0.26 1.85 -5.87
N THR A 64 -0.58 1.45 -6.82
CA THR A 64 -0.15 0.97 -8.14
C THR A 64 -0.38 2.08 -9.19
N ARG A 65 0.61 2.36 -10.03
CA ARG A 65 0.38 3.21 -11.21
C ARG A 65 -0.44 2.41 -12.22
N TYR A 66 -1.59 2.95 -12.61
CA TYR A 66 -2.31 2.49 -13.78
C TYR A 66 -1.57 3.02 -15.01
N THR A 67 -0.99 2.13 -15.82
CA THR A 67 -0.59 2.48 -17.18
C THR A 67 -1.82 2.27 -18.05
N ALA A 68 -2.45 3.36 -18.48
CA ALA A 68 -3.42 3.33 -19.57
C ALA A 68 -2.73 2.95 -20.88
#